data_AF-A0A2S8J942-F1
#
_entry.id   AF-A0A2S8J942-F1
#
_cell.length_a   1.000
_cell.length_b   1.000
_cell.length_c   1.000
_cell.angle_alpha   90.00
_cell.angle_beta   90.00
_cell.angle_gamma   90.00
#
_symmetry.space_group_name_H-M   'P 1'
#
loop_
_entity.id
_entity.type
_entity.pdbx_description
1 polymer ?
#
loop_
_entity_poly.entity_id
_entity_poly.type
_entity_poly.pdbx_seq_one_letter_code
_entity_poly.pdbx_strand_id
1 'polypeptide(L)'
;MIPAPPPSTPPDNPRPTLSWTKRVICTILVATPVALALSVSLYQRTEPTLGGLPFFYWFQMTMAVAAACGCGATYFIAFRNEPEIGDAQ
;
A
#
# COMPACT_ATOMS: atom_id res chain seq x y z
N MET A 1 -19.84 -28.78 -39.87
CA MET A 1 -19.71 -27.59 -39.00
C MET A 1 -19.74 -28.07 -37.56
N ILE A 2 -18.64 -27.91 -36.82
CA ILE A 2 -18.60 -28.20 -35.38
C ILE A 2 -19.24 -27.00 -34.68
N PRO A 3 -20.26 -27.16 -33.82
CA PRO A 3 -20.82 -26.05 -33.06
C PRO A 3 -19.75 -25.48 -32.14
N ALA A 4 -19.65 -24.15 -32.07
CA ALA A 4 -18.70 -23.47 -31.20
C ALA A 4 -18.96 -23.86 -29.73
N PRO A 5 -17.91 -24.01 -28.90
CA PRO A 5 -18.09 -24.26 -27.47
C PRO A 5 -18.86 -23.09 -26.84
N PRO A 6 -19.72 -23.35 -25.84
CA PRO A 6 -20.46 -22.29 -25.14
C PRO A 6 -19.47 -21.29 -24.52
N PRO A 7 -19.83 -20.00 -24.45
CA PRO A 7 -18.98 -19.00 -23.80
C PRO A 7 -18.72 -19.44 -22.36
N SER A 8 -17.46 -19.52 -21.95
CA SER A 8 -17.11 -19.76 -20.56
C SER A 8 -17.63 -18.58 -19.74
N THR A 9 -18.72 -18.78 -19.00
CA THR A 9 -19.19 -17.82 -18.00
C THR A 9 -18.03 -17.54 -17.04
N PRO A 10 -17.60 -16.27 -16.89
CA PRO A 10 -16.57 -15.93 -15.91
C PRO A 10 -16.98 -16.51 -14.55
N PRO A 11 -16.07 -17.15 -13.79
CA PRO A 11 -16.40 -17.65 -12.47
C PRO A 11 -16.99 -16.51 -11.64
N ASP A 12 -18.19 -16.72 -11.11
CA ASP A 12 -18.86 -15.83 -10.16
C ASP A 12 -18.13 -15.91 -8.82
N ASN A 13 -16.91 -15.36 -8.79
CA ASN A 13 -16.14 -15.21 -7.58
C ASN A 13 -16.36 -13.78 -7.08
N PRO A 14 -17.08 -13.59 -5.96
CA PRO A 14 -17.23 -12.26 -5.38
C PRO A 14 -15.83 -11.72 -5.07
N ARG A 15 -15.41 -10.68 -5.80
CA ARG A 15 -14.13 -10.02 -5.51
C ARG A 15 -14.20 -9.54 -4.07
N PRO A 16 -13.30 -9.95 -3.16
CA PRO A 16 -13.35 -9.49 -1.78
C PRO A 16 -13.29 -7.97 -1.76
N THR A 17 -14.41 -7.33 -1.42
CA THR A 17 -14.51 -5.88 -1.43
C THR A 17 -13.91 -5.36 -0.13
N LEU A 18 -12.72 -4.75 -0.21
CA LEU A 18 -12.10 -4.11 0.93
C LEU A 18 -13.04 -3.04 1.51
N SER A 19 -13.39 -3.16 2.80
CA SER A 19 -14.25 -2.19 3.50
C SER A 19 -13.76 -0.75 3.29
N TRP A 20 -14.69 0.19 3.16
CA TRP A 20 -14.39 1.61 2.94
C TRP A 20 -13.38 2.15 3.97
N THR A 21 -13.56 1.82 5.24
CA THR A 21 -12.64 2.22 6.32
C THR A 21 -11.23 1.71 6.07
N LYS A 22 -11.08 0.43 5.69
CA LYS A 22 -9.78 -0.17 5.37
C LYS A 22 -9.14 0.52 4.16
N ARG A 23 -9.91 0.84 3.12
CA ARG A 23 -9.41 1.58 1.94
C ARG A 23 -8.87 2.96 2.33
N VAL A 24 -9.60 3.70 3.15
CA VAL A 24 -9.16 5.02 3.63
C VAL A 24 -7.86 4.90 4.42
N ILE A 25 -7.77 3.94 5.34
CA ILE A 25 -6.55 3.69 6.13
C ILE A 25 -5.36 3.37 5.21
N CYS A 26 -5.51 2.42 4.29
CA CYS A 26 -4.45 2.05 3.35
C CYS A 26 -4.01 3.24 2.49
N THR A 27 -4.97 4.06 2.03
CA THR A 27 -4.69 5.26 1.23
C THR A 27 -3.86 6.26 2.02
N ILE A 28 -4.27 6.58 3.25
CA ILE A 28 -3.55 7.53 4.12
C ILE A 28 -2.12 7.04 4.39
N LEU A 29 -1.99 5.75 4.69
CA LEU A 29 -0.74 5.14 5.12
C LEU A 29 0.32 5.11 4.00
N VAL A 30 -0.10 5.04 2.73
CA VAL A 30 0.80 5.20 1.57
C VAL A 30 0.96 6.66 1.14
N ALA A 31 -0.11 7.45 1.16
CA ALA A 31 -0.09 8.84 0.69
C ALA A 31 0.71 9.77 1.61
N THR A 32 0.71 9.51 2.91
CA THR A 32 1.39 10.36 3.91
C THR A 32 2.90 10.51 3.63
N PRO A 33 3.70 9.43 3.50
CA PRO A 33 5.13 9.57 3.23
C PRO A 33 5.41 10.25 1.88
N VAL A 34 4.57 10.02 0.86
CA VAL A 34 4.70 10.67 -0.45
C VAL A 34 4.44 12.18 -0.36
N ALA A 35 3.36 12.58 0.32
CA ALA A 35 3.02 13.99 0.50
C ALA A 35 4.10 14.74 1.30
N LEU A 36 4.64 14.11 2.35
CA LEU A 36 5.76 14.66 3.13
C LEU A 36 7.05 14.75 2.31
N ALA A 37 7.37 13.73 1.52
CA ALA A 37 8.55 13.72 0.64
C ALA A 37 8.49 14.76 -0.48
N LEU A 38 7.29 15.14 -0.94
CA LEU A 38 7.07 16.19 -1.94
C LEU A 38 6.98 17.59 -1.34
N SER A 39 6.80 17.70 -0.02
CA SER A 39 6.69 18.98 0.68
C SER A 39 8.07 19.63 0.85
N VAL A 40 8.58 20.21 -0.24
CA VAL A 40 9.90 20.88 -0.30
C VAL A 40 10.14 21.79 0.90
N SER A 41 9.11 22.53 1.31
CA SER A 41 9.17 23.45 2.45
C SER A 41 9.57 22.81 3.79
N LEU A 42 9.33 21.51 3.98
CA LEU A 42 9.70 20.79 5.18
C LEU A 42 11.20 20.49 5.22
N TYR A 43 11.80 20.16 4.08
CA TYR A 43 13.15 19.62 4.02
C TYR A 43 14.19 20.45 3.28
N GLN A 44 13.80 21.60 2.74
CA GLN A 44 14.71 22.60 2.16
C GLN A 44 15.58 23.32 3.20
N ARG A 45 16.01 22.62 4.26
CA ARG A 45 16.83 23.15 5.33
C ARG A 45 18.12 22.35 5.41
N THR A 46 19.22 23.01 5.75
CA THR A 46 20.51 22.38 5.99
C THR A 46 20.56 21.70 7.36
N GLU A 47 19.83 22.24 8.32
CA GLU A 47 19.69 21.72 9.68
C GLU A 47 18.27 21.20 9.94
N PRO A 48 18.09 20.18 10.78
CA PRO A 48 19.12 19.47 11.55
C PRO A 48 19.91 18.43 10.75
N THR A 49 21.20 18.30 11.07
CA THR A 49 22.07 17.26 10.50
C THR A 49 22.00 15.99 11.35
N LEU A 50 22.01 14.83 10.70
CA LEU A 50 22.02 13.53 11.35
C LEU A 50 23.39 12.88 11.09
N GLY A 51 24.29 12.90 12.07
CA GLY A 51 25.65 12.37 11.88
C GLY A 51 26.44 13.04 10.75
N GLY A 52 26.19 14.33 10.49
CA GLY A 52 26.79 15.08 9.38
C GLY A 52 26.00 15.02 8.06
N LEU A 53 24.95 14.21 7.95
CA LEU A 53 24.06 14.20 6.80
C LEU A 53 23.06 15.37 6.88
N PRO A 54 22.95 16.21 5.83
CA PRO A 54 21.93 17.26 5.76
C PRO A 54 20.51 16.73 5.87
N PHE A 55 19.59 17.57 6.36
CA PHE A 55 18.20 17.22 6.59
C PHE A 55 17.52 16.56 5.39
N PHE A 56 17.75 17.10 4.19
CA PHE A 56 17.23 16.55 2.94
C PHE A 56 17.45 15.04 2.80
N TYR A 57 18.67 14.55 3.01
CA TYR A 57 19.01 13.17 2.71
C TYR A 57 18.36 12.20 3.69
N TRP A 58 18.52 12.45 4.98
CA TRP A 58 18.00 11.53 5.99
C TRP A 58 16.47 11.59 6.02
N PHE A 59 15.86 12.77 5.82
CA PHE A 59 14.41 12.91 5.76
C PHE A 59 13.83 12.12 4.57
N GLN A 60 14.41 12.24 3.37
CA GLN A 60 13.97 11.49 2.20
C GLN A 60 14.14 9.97 2.39
N MET A 61 15.22 9.53 3.03
CA MET A 61 15.41 8.12 3.39
C MET A 61 14.36 7.63 4.41
N THR A 62 14.06 8.42 5.44
CA THR A 62 13.00 8.12 6.41
C THR A 62 11.64 8.00 5.71
N MET A 63 11.32 8.91 4.79
CA MET A 63 10.08 8.83 4.02
C MET A 63 10.03 7.61 3.10
N ALA A 64 11.15 7.21 2.49
CA ALA A 64 11.22 6.00 1.68
C ALA A 64 10.96 4.73 2.52
N VAL A 65 11.57 4.63 3.71
CA VAL A 65 11.31 3.53 4.64
C VAL A 65 9.86 3.56 5.12
N ALA A 66 9.33 4.74 5.46
CA ALA A 66 7.93 4.89 5.85
C ALA A 66 6.96 4.46 4.74
N ALA A 67 7.26 4.76 3.47
CA ALA A 67 6.49 4.31 2.32
C ALA A 67 6.55 2.78 2.16
N ALA A 68 7.72 2.15 2.32
CA ALA A 68 7.87 0.70 2.26
C ALA A 68 7.08 0.01 3.39
N CYS A 69 7.20 0.49 4.63
CA CYS A 69 6.38 0.04 5.75
C CYS A 69 4.89 0.26 5.48
N GLY A 70 4.55 1.37 4.84
CA GLY A 70 3.20 1.71 4.40
C GLY A 70 2.62 0.65 3.45
N CYS A 71 3.36 0.32 2.40
CA CYS A 71 2.98 -0.72 1.47
C CYS A 71 2.85 -2.08 2.15
N GLY A 72 3.79 -2.44 3.03
CA GLY A 72 3.77 -3.70 3.78
C GLY A 72 2.55 -3.83 4.70
N ALA A 73 2.23 -2.78 5.47
CA ALA A 73 1.05 -2.77 6.32
C ALA A 73 -0.26 -2.75 5.51
N THR A 74 -0.30 -2.04 4.37
CA THR A 74 -1.43 -2.09 3.44
C THR A 74 -1.68 -3.51 2.92
N TYR A 75 -0.61 -4.19 2.49
CA TYR A 75 -0.67 -5.58 2.05
C TYR A 75 -1.20 -6.48 3.17
N PHE A 76 -0.68 -6.34 4.38
CA PHE A 76 -1.15 -7.10 5.54
C PHE A 76 -2.64 -6.89 5.83
N ILE A 77 -3.11 -5.64 5.84
CA ILE A 77 -4.52 -5.28 6.13
C ILE A 77 -5.47 -5.78 5.05
N ALA A 78 -5.02 -5.78 3.79
CA ALA A 78 -5.81 -6.15 2.63
C ALA A 78 -5.92 -7.67 2.45
N PHE A 79 -4.83 -8.42 2.64
CA PHE A 79 -4.74 -9.82 2.21
C PHE A 79 -4.63 -10.85 3.35
N ARG A 80 -4.19 -10.47 4.55
CA ARG A 80 -3.98 -11.46 5.63
C ARG A 80 -5.26 -11.95 6.32
N ASN A 81 -6.42 -11.42 5.93
CA ASN A 81 -7.71 -11.74 6.55
C ASN A 81 -8.59 -12.64 5.66
N GLU A 82 -8.03 -13.34 4.68
CA GLU A 82 -8.74 -14.43 4.02
C GLU A 82 -8.69 -15.62 5.01
N PRO A 83 -9.76 -15.91 5.77
CA PRO A 83 -9.79 -17.13 6.55
C PRO A 83 -9.65 -18.27 5.55
N GLU A 84 -8.76 -19.22 5.83
CA GLU A 84 -8.72 -20.49 5.08
C GLU A 84 -10.10 -21.13 5.20
N ILE A 85 -10.93 -20.95 4.17
CA ILE A 85 -12.15 -21.75 3.94
C ILE A 85 -11.63 -23.10 3.46
N GLY A 86 -11.03 -23.88 4.37
CA GLY A 86 -10.26 -25.08 4.02
C GLY A 86 -10.41 -26.26 4.98
N ASP A 87 -10.65 -26.03 6.27
CA ASP A 87 -10.65 -27.13 7.26
C ASP A 87 -12.06 -27.48 7.78
N ALA A 88 -13.00 -27.65 6.85
CA ALA A 88 -14.28 -28.25 7.17
C ALA A 88 -14.80 -29.05 5.98
N GLN A 89 -14.07 -30.08 5.55
CA GLN A 89 -14.63 -31.26 4.86
C GLN A 89 -13.88 -32.51 5.31
#